data_AF-A0A2S2R6P5-F1
#
_entry.id   AF-A0A2S2R6P5-F1
#
_cell.length_a   1.000
_cell.length_b   1.000
_cell.length_c   1.000
_cell.angle_alpha   90.00
_cell.angle_beta   90.00
_cell.angle_gamma   90.00
#
_symmetry.space_group_name_H-M   'P 1'
#
loop_
_entity.id
_entity.type
_entity.pdbx_description
1 polymer ?
#
loop_
_entity_poly.entity_id
_entity_poly.type
_entity_poly.pdbx_seq_one_letter_code
_entity_poly.pdbx_strand_id
1 'polypeptide(L)'
;MDLAEDTIKELKSIRSNAESEFHKIFENALTLANKLDINISIPRITGRQTKRVNIETNSPESYFRVTFFIPYLDTFIDQLNSRFVNQKMLLLDFKSLISTDENEAHFIRLAQKYMVDLNECEESVLLAEFKLWQRRLENIRSSNIPRNAMEAIFLYNRQVYPSVFKLLQIFATLPVSIASSEMSFSNLKRIKTYLQNTMSQGQLNGVAMLAIHREVGIDVNEVIDELSLKKRRLDFLL
;
A
#
# COMPACT_ATOMS: atom_id res chain seq x y z
N MET A 1 -6.19 -11.74 7.03
CA MET A 1 -5.29 -12.23 5.97
C MET A 1 -5.99 -13.31 5.16
N ASP A 2 -6.64 -14.27 5.82
CA ASP A 2 -7.30 -15.41 5.17
C ASP A 2 -8.37 -14.99 4.17
N LEU A 3 -9.19 -13.98 4.49
CA LEU A 3 -10.15 -13.41 3.54
C LEU A 3 -9.49 -12.90 2.24
N ALA A 4 -8.29 -12.28 2.34
CA ALA A 4 -7.59 -11.82 1.15
C ALA A 4 -7.10 -12.99 0.30
N GLU A 5 -6.60 -14.06 0.94
CA GLU A 5 -6.18 -15.28 0.23
C GLU A 5 -7.36 -15.97 -0.45
N ASP A 6 -8.52 -16.02 0.21
CA ASP A 6 -9.73 -16.59 -0.37
C ASP A 6 -10.25 -15.75 -1.54
N THR A 7 -10.22 -14.41 -1.43
CA THR A 7 -10.55 -13.55 -2.58
C THR A 7 -9.58 -13.73 -3.75
N ILE A 8 -8.27 -13.90 -3.49
CA ILE A 8 -7.28 -14.16 -4.53
C ILE A 8 -7.54 -15.52 -5.21
N LYS A 9 -7.89 -16.55 -4.45
CA LYS A 9 -8.27 -17.87 -5.01
C LYS A 9 -9.49 -17.74 -5.91
N GLU A 10 -10.51 -17.02 -5.46
CA GLU A 10 -11.73 -16.82 -6.26
C GLU A 10 -11.44 -16.04 -7.55
N LEU A 11 -10.65 -14.96 -7.47
CA LEU A 11 -10.25 -14.20 -8.65
C LEU A 11 -9.43 -15.04 -9.64
N LYS A 12 -8.58 -15.95 -9.16
CA LYS A 12 -7.86 -16.92 -10.00
C LYS A 12 -8.79 -17.95 -10.63
N SER A 13 -9.83 -18.37 -9.92
CA SER A 13 -10.90 -19.23 -10.46
C SER A 13 -11.65 -18.53 -11.60
N ILE A 14 -12.08 -17.28 -11.38
CA ILE A 14 -12.72 -16.44 -12.40
C ILE A 14 -11.80 -16.24 -13.59
N ARG A 15 -10.50 -16.01 -13.35
CA ARG A 15 -9.50 -15.83 -14.41
C ARG A 15 -9.28 -17.10 -15.25
N SER A 16 -9.40 -18.27 -14.63
CA SER A 16 -9.29 -19.57 -15.31
C SER A 16 -10.55 -19.89 -16.12
N ASN A 17 -11.71 -19.49 -15.61
CA ASN A 17 -13.02 -19.62 -16.25
C ASN A 17 -13.45 -18.32 -16.97
N ALA A 18 -12.48 -17.53 -17.46
CA ALA A 18 -12.75 -16.17 -17.93
C ALA A 18 -13.74 -16.09 -19.10
N GLU A 19 -13.85 -17.15 -19.90
CA GLU A 19 -14.81 -17.21 -21.00
C GLU A 19 -16.26 -17.27 -20.51
N SER A 20 -16.59 -18.20 -19.61
CA SER A 20 -17.94 -18.36 -19.09
C SER A 20 -18.36 -17.25 -18.12
N GLU A 21 -17.43 -16.79 -17.28
CA GLU A 21 -17.72 -15.71 -16.33
C GLU A 21 -17.87 -14.36 -17.04
N PHE A 22 -17.04 -14.08 -18.04
CA PHE A 22 -17.20 -12.85 -18.82
C PHE A 22 -18.48 -12.87 -19.65
N HIS A 23 -18.89 -14.03 -20.16
CA HIS A 23 -20.14 -14.15 -20.92
C HIS A 23 -21.35 -13.68 -20.11
N LYS A 24 -21.49 -14.12 -18.85
CA LYS A 24 -22.57 -13.67 -17.95
C LYS A 24 -22.55 -12.15 -17.74
N ILE A 25 -21.37 -11.56 -17.57
CA ILE A 25 -21.19 -10.12 -17.40
C ILE A 25 -21.56 -9.38 -18.70
N PHE A 26 -21.17 -9.94 -19.84
CA PHE A 26 -21.42 -9.36 -21.16
C PHE A 26 -22.91 -9.40 -21.53
N GLU A 27 -23.62 -10.49 -21.22
CA GLU A 27 -25.08 -10.56 -21.37
C GLU A 27 -25.79 -9.47 -20.55
N ASN A 28 -25.40 -9.29 -19.29
CA ASN A 28 -25.95 -8.21 -18.46
C ASN A 28 -25.68 -6.84 -19.08
N ALA A 29 -24.47 -6.60 -19.61
CA ALA A 29 -24.14 -5.37 -20.31
C ALA A 29 -24.98 -5.18 -21.59
N LEU A 30 -25.21 -6.25 -22.36
CA LEU A 30 -26.06 -6.25 -23.54
C LEU A 30 -27.51 -5.88 -23.21
N THR A 31 -28.09 -6.46 -22.13
CA THR A 31 -29.46 -6.13 -21.72
C THR A 31 -29.60 -4.65 -21.35
N LEU A 32 -28.59 -4.06 -20.71
CA LEU A 32 -28.56 -2.63 -20.39
C LEU A 32 -28.36 -1.76 -21.63
N ALA A 33 -27.47 -2.16 -22.55
CA ALA A 33 -27.22 -1.44 -23.79
C ALA A 33 -28.48 -1.39 -24.67
N ASN A 34 -29.20 -2.51 -24.78
CA ASN A 34 -30.46 -2.59 -25.53
C ASN A 34 -31.55 -1.69 -24.93
N LYS A 35 -31.63 -1.57 -23.60
CA LYS A 35 -32.56 -0.64 -22.94
C LYS A 35 -32.25 0.83 -23.23
N LEU A 36 -31.00 1.14 -23.56
CA LEU A 36 -30.51 2.49 -23.84
C LEU A 36 -30.36 2.75 -25.36
N ASP A 37 -30.75 1.78 -26.21
CA ASP A 37 -30.57 1.83 -27.66
C ASP A 37 -29.11 2.04 -28.10
N ILE A 38 -28.16 1.45 -27.34
CA ILE A 38 -26.73 1.52 -27.62
C ILE A 38 -26.28 0.23 -28.30
N ASN A 39 -25.72 0.34 -29.50
CA ASN A 39 -25.13 -0.78 -30.21
C ASN A 39 -23.68 -1.05 -29.72
N ILE A 40 -23.43 -2.24 -29.16
CA ILE A 40 -22.09 -2.64 -28.72
C ILE A 40 -21.27 -3.10 -29.94
N SER A 41 -20.23 -2.34 -30.27
CA SER A 41 -19.32 -2.64 -31.37
C SER A 41 -17.87 -2.57 -30.93
N ILE A 42 -16.98 -3.18 -31.72
CA ILE A 42 -15.54 -3.11 -31.48
C ILE A 42 -15.10 -1.64 -31.68
N PRO A 43 -14.42 -1.03 -30.70
CA PRO A 43 -13.90 0.33 -30.82
C PRO A 43 -12.99 0.48 -32.04
N ARG A 44 -12.93 1.69 -32.60
CA ARG A 44 -12.10 1.99 -33.76
C ARG A 44 -10.64 1.61 -33.51
N ILE A 45 -10.12 0.72 -34.36
CA ILE A 45 -8.72 0.28 -34.35
C ILE A 45 -7.89 1.29 -35.14
N THR A 46 -6.80 1.81 -34.54
CA THR A 46 -5.84 2.69 -35.23
C THR A 46 -4.66 1.88 -35.77
N GLY A 47 -4.20 2.18 -36.98
CA GLY A 47 -3.12 1.43 -37.64
C GLY A 47 -1.75 1.51 -36.94
N ARG A 48 -1.55 2.52 -36.08
CA ARG A 48 -0.35 2.65 -35.23
C ARG A 48 -0.80 2.84 -33.78
N GLN A 49 -0.60 1.82 -32.95
CA GLN A 49 -0.75 1.92 -31.50
C GLN A 49 0.61 1.76 -30.83
N THR A 50 0.93 2.64 -29.88
CA THR A 50 2.19 2.59 -29.11
C THR A 50 2.01 2.01 -27.72
N LYS A 51 0.76 1.85 -27.24
CA LYS A 51 0.46 1.48 -25.84
C LYS A 51 -0.37 0.20 -25.69
N ARG A 52 -1.06 -0.26 -26.74
CA ARG A 52 -1.92 -1.46 -26.72
C ARG A 52 -1.81 -2.20 -28.05
N VAL A 53 -2.09 -3.50 -28.01
CA VAL A 53 -2.10 -4.37 -29.19
C VAL A 53 -3.50 -4.37 -29.80
N ASN A 54 -3.57 -4.32 -31.13
CA ASN A 54 -4.82 -4.51 -31.85
C ASN A 54 -5.17 -6.00 -31.85
N ILE A 55 -6.24 -6.35 -31.16
CA ILE A 55 -6.71 -7.74 -31.07
C ILE A 55 -7.58 -8.03 -32.30
N GLU A 56 -7.12 -8.97 -33.13
CA GLU A 56 -7.85 -9.44 -34.31
C GLU A 56 -9.01 -10.35 -33.88
N THR A 57 -10.17 -9.77 -33.65
CA THR A 57 -11.40 -10.50 -33.32
C THR A 57 -12.60 -9.85 -34.02
N ASN A 58 -13.59 -10.67 -34.38
CA ASN A 58 -14.83 -10.21 -35.00
C ASN A 58 -15.99 -10.10 -34.00
N SER A 59 -15.81 -10.61 -32.78
CA SER A 59 -16.81 -10.55 -31.71
C SER A 59 -16.45 -9.43 -30.71
N PRO A 60 -17.36 -8.46 -30.46
CA PRO A 60 -17.18 -7.46 -29.41
C PRO A 60 -16.93 -8.11 -28.03
N GLU A 61 -17.57 -9.24 -27.74
CA GLU A 61 -17.40 -9.97 -26.49
C GLU A 61 -15.94 -10.43 -26.31
N SER A 62 -15.39 -11.12 -27.31
CA SER A 62 -14.00 -11.58 -27.28
C SER A 62 -13.02 -10.41 -27.18
N TYR A 63 -13.31 -9.30 -27.87
CA TYR A 63 -12.50 -8.09 -27.80
C TYR A 63 -12.43 -7.52 -26.37
N PHE A 64 -13.57 -7.28 -25.72
CA PHE A 64 -13.59 -6.71 -24.37
C PHE A 64 -13.04 -7.68 -23.31
N ARG A 65 -13.23 -8.98 -23.49
CA ARG A 65 -12.65 -10.00 -22.62
C ARG A 65 -11.13 -9.91 -22.57
N VAL A 66 -10.49 -9.88 -23.74
CA VAL A 66 -9.03 -9.88 -23.86
C VAL A 66 -8.43 -8.50 -23.55
N THR A 67 -9.09 -7.42 -23.97
CA THR A 67 -8.55 -6.07 -23.82
C THR A 67 -8.72 -5.49 -22.41
N PHE A 68 -9.82 -5.84 -21.74
CA PHE A 68 -10.22 -5.22 -20.49
C PHE A 68 -10.31 -6.22 -19.34
N PHE A 69 -11.15 -7.25 -19.47
CA PHE A 69 -11.48 -8.13 -18.35
C PHE A 69 -10.27 -8.90 -17.83
N ILE A 70 -9.52 -9.56 -18.72
CA ILE A 70 -8.33 -10.32 -18.38
C ILE A 70 -7.24 -9.43 -17.77
N PRO A 71 -6.81 -8.33 -18.42
CA PRO A 71 -5.78 -7.45 -17.86
C PRO A 71 -6.19 -6.83 -16.53
N TYR A 72 -7.48 -6.52 -16.36
CA TYR A 72 -8.01 -6.00 -15.10
C TYR A 72 -7.87 -7.03 -13.98
N LEU A 73 -8.29 -8.27 -14.21
CA LEU A 73 -8.16 -9.35 -13.22
C LEU A 73 -6.71 -9.62 -12.88
N ASP A 74 -5.83 -9.73 -13.87
CA ASP A 74 -4.40 -10.00 -13.66
C ASP A 74 -3.77 -8.88 -12.82
N THR A 75 -4.03 -7.62 -13.18
CA THR A 75 -3.54 -6.46 -12.42
C THR A 75 -4.08 -6.44 -10.99
N PHE A 76 -5.36 -6.76 -10.80
CA PHE A 76 -5.99 -6.73 -9.48
C PHE A 76 -5.46 -7.87 -8.58
N ILE A 77 -5.28 -9.06 -9.14
CA ILE A 77 -4.65 -10.20 -8.45
C ILE A 77 -3.23 -9.82 -8.02
N ASP A 78 -2.44 -9.21 -8.91
CA ASP A 78 -1.06 -8.79 -8.61
C ASP A 78 -1.02 -7.70 -7.53
N GLN A 79 -1.94 -6.74 -7.57
CA GLN A 79 -2.07 -5.72 -6.53
C GLN A 79 -2.43 -6.33 -5.17
N LEU A 80 -3.36 -7.28 -5.13
CA LEU A 80 -3.73 -7.97 -3.89
C LEU A 80 -2.56 -8.82 -3.35
N ASN A 81 -1.88 -9.57 -4.23
CA ASN A 81 -0.70 -10.35 -3.85
C ASN A 81 0.40 -9.44 -3.30
N SER A 82 0.79 -8.41 -4.04
CA SER A 82 1.87 -7.50 -3.62
C SER A 82 1.55 -6.76 -2.31
N ARG A 83 0.27 -6.42 -2.08
CA ARG A 83 -0.16 -5.76 -0.86
C ARG A 83 -0.17 -6.73 0.33
N PHE A 84 -0.84 -7.87 0.23
CA PHE A 84 -1.12 -8.73 1.39
C PHE A 84 -0.06 -9.80 1.63
N VAL A 85 0.56 -10.38 0.60
CA VAL A 85 1.55 -11.47 0.77
C VAL A 85 2.83 -10.90 1.38
N ASN A 86 3.33 -9.79 0.86
CA ASN A 86 4.53 -9.13 1.38
C ASN A 86 4.32 -8.63 2.81
N GLN A 87 3.14 -8.07 3.10
CA GLN A 87 2.76 -7.67 4.46
C GLN A 87 2.63 -8.88 5.39
N LYS A 88 2.09 -10.01 4.92
CA LYS A 88 1.96 -11.23 5.74
C LYS A 88 3.31 -11.77 6.17
N MET A 89 4.27 -11.88 5.24
CA MET A 89 5.62 -12.33 5.57
C MET A 89 6.29 -11.39 6.58
N LEU A 90 6.22 -10.07 6.35
CA LEU A 90 6.72 -9.07 7.29
C LEU A 90 6.09 -9.19 8.68
N LEU A 91 4.77 -9.34 8.77
CA LEU A 91 4.05 -9.46 10.04
C LEU A 91 4.38 -10.76 10.76
N LEU A 92 4.55 -11.86 10.04
CA LEU A 92 5.05 -13.13 10.59
C LEU A 92 6.45 -12.95 11.16
N ASP A 93 7.32 -12.24 10.44
CA ASP A 93 8.66 -11.98 10.92
C ASP A 93 8.63 -11.13 12.20
N PHE A 94 7.85 -10.05 12.26
CA PHE A 94 7.70 -9.24 13.48
C PHE A 94 6.98 -9.95 14.62
N LYS A 95 6.10 -10.91 14.32
CA LYS A 95 5.47 -11.76 15.33
C LYS A 95 6.51 -12.54 16.13
N SER A 96 7.66 -12.90 15.54
CA SER A 96 8.74 -13.58 16.27
C SER A 96 9.30 -12.77 17.44
N LEU A 97 9.13 -11.45 17.45
CA LEU A 97 9.55 -10.59 18.56
C LEU A 97 8.60 -10.61 19.76
N ILE A 98 7.37 -11.07 19.58
CA ILE A 98 6.30 -11.00 20.60
C ILE A 98 5.81 -12.40 20.99
N SER A 99 5.96 -13.38 20.10
CA SER A 99 5.71 -14.79 20.36
C SER A 99 6.94 -15.46 20.97
N THR A 100 6.73 -16.48 21.80
CA THR A 100 7.79 -17.34 22.34
C THR A 100 8.26 -18.40 21.33
N ASP A 101 7.98 -18.21 20.03
CA ASP A 101 8.42 -19.13 18.99
C ASP A 101 9.91 -18.88 18.70
N GLU A 102 10.80 -19.83 19.02
CA GLU A 102 12.26 -19.79 18.79
C GLU A 102 12.69 -19.79 17.31
N ASN A 103 11.84 -19.30 16.40
CA ASN A 103 12.14 -19.38 14.98
C ASN A 103 13.12 -18.28 14.56
N GLU A 104 14.40 -18.52 14.83
CA GLU A 104 15.55 -17.63 14.56
C GLU A 104 15.57 -17.14 13.10
N ALA A 105 15.07 -17.93 12.16
CA ALA A 105 15.02 -17.57 10.75
C ALA A 105 14.18 -16.31 10.48
N HIS A 106 13.09 -16.10 11.22
CA HIS A 106 12.26 -14.90 11.09
C HIS A 106 13.01 -13.65 11.58
N PHE A 107 13.73 -13.79 12.69
CA PHE A 107 14.52 -12.70 13.24
C PHE A 107 15.70 -12.32 12.32
N ILE A 108 16.41 -13.30 11.77
CA ILE A 108 17.50 -13.06 10.82
C ILE A 108 17.00 -12.29 9.59
N ARG A 109 15.83 -12.66 9.05
CA ARG A 109 15.23 -11.92 7.93
C ARG A 109 14.90 -10.47 8.28
N LEU A 110 14.41 -10.19 9.50
CA LEU A 110 14.18 -8.81 9.96
C LEU A 110 15.48 -8.05 10.10
N ALA A 111 16.46 -8.65 10.77
CA ALA A 111 17.75 -8.06 11.01
C ALA A 111 18.37 -7.64 9.66
N GLN A 112 18.43 -8.57 8.70
CA GLN A 112 18.95 -8.32 7.35
C GLN A 112 18.19 -7.20 6.63
N LYS A 113 16.86 -7.15 6.76
CA LYS A 113 16.02 -6.14 6.12
C LYS A 113 16.22 -4.73 6.70
N TYR A 114 16.46 -4.62 7.99
CA TYR A 114 16.61 -3.34 8.71
C TYR A 114 18.04 -3.11 9.21
N MET A 115 19.06 -3.69 8.56
CA MET A 115 20.47 -3.58 8.99
C MET A 115 20.94 -2.13 9.17
N VAL A 116 20.52 -1.24 8.27
CA VAL A 116 20.85 0.19 8.33
C VAL A 116 20.30 0.83 9.61
N ASP A 117 19.04 0.54 9.94
CA ASP A 117 18.40 1.04 11.16
C ASP A 117 19.05 0.43 12.42
N LEU A 118 19.61 -0.77 12.32
CA LEU A 118 20.34 -1.48 13.36
C LEU A 118 21.82 -1.07 13.50
N ASN A 119 22.25 -0.02 12.81
CA ASN A 119 23.64 0.47 12.81
C ASN A 119 24.66 -0.58 12.30
N GLU A 120 24.27 -1.44 11.36
CA GLU A 120 25.16 -2.46 10.77
C GLU A 120 25.81 -3.38 11.82
N CYS A 121 25.06 -3.69 12.88
CA CYS A 121 25.54 -4.57 13.94
C CYS A 121 25.80 -5.99 13.40
N GLU A 122 26.79 -6.67 13.96
CA GLU A 122 27.15 -8.03 13.57
C GLU A 122 26.01 -9.01 13.87
N GLU A 123 25.71 -9.92 12.95
CA GLU A 123 24.61 -10.88 13.06
C GLU A 123 24.73 -11.75 14.33
N SER A 124 25.94 -12.11 14.73
CA SER A 124 26.23 -12.88 15.95
C SER A 124 25.75 -12.15 17.22
N VAL A 125 25.93 -10.83 17.29
CA VAL A 125 25.51 -9.97 18.40
C VAL A 125 23.99 -9.85 18.42
N LEU A 126 23.37 -9.65 17.25
CA LEU A 126 21.91 -9.57 17.11
C LEU A 126 21.23 -10.87 17.55
N LEU A 127 21.78 -12.02 17.16
CA LEU A 127 21.26 -13.32 17.57
C LEU A 127 21.41 -13.57 19.08
N ALA A 128 22.53 -13.18 19.68
CA ALA A 128 22.72 -13.29 21.11
C ALA A 128 21.70 -12.43 21.88
N GLU A 129 21.48 -11.20 21.44
CA GLU A 129 20.46 -10.30 22.00
C GLU A 129 19.05 -10.90 21.87
N PHE A 130 18.72 -11.45 20.69
CA PHE A 130 17.43 -12.09 20.43
C PHE A 130 17.19 -13.32 21.33
N LYS A 131 18.20 -14.18 21.53
CA LYS A 131 18.07 -15.35 22.43
C LYS A 131 17.84 -14.94 23.88
N LEU A 132 18.54 -13.90 24.34
CA LEU A 132 18.33 -13.34 25.68
C LEU A 132 16.93 -12.74 25.81
N TRP A 133 16.43 -12.12 24.75
CA TRP A 133 15.07 -11.60 24.66
C TRP A 133 14.02 -12.71 24.73
N GLN A 134 14.17 -13.79 23.95
CA GLN A 134 13.22 -14.91 23.98
C GLN A 134 13.17 -15.60 25.34
N ARG A 135 14.33 -15.88 25.95
CA ARG A 135 14.40 -16.38 27.33
C ARG A 135 13.71 -15.46 28.32
N ARG A 136 13.78 -14.15 28.11
CA ARG A 136 13.08 -13.18 28.96
C ARG A 136 11.56 -13.27 28.77
N LEU A 137 11.08 -13.44 27.54
CA LEU A 137 9.66 -13.63 27.25
C LEU A 137 9.11 -14.90 27.90
N GLU A 138 9.86 -16.01 27.86
CA GLU A 138 9.48 -17.27 28.52
C GLU A 138 9.36 -17.15 30.04
N ASN A 139 10.24 -16.33 30.65
CA ASN A 139 10.24 -16.10 32.09
C ASN A 139 9.10 -15.18 32.58
N ILE A 140 8.38 -14.54 31.67
CA ILE A 140 7.19 -13.75 32.01
C ILE A 140 6.02 -14.70 32.17
N ARG A 141 5.34 -14.62 33.33
CA ARG A 141 4.14 -15.43 33.60
C ARG A 141 3.16 -15.27 32.43
N SER A 142 2.56 -16.38 31.98
CA SER A 142 1.75 -16.48 30.76
C SER A 142 0.60 -15.46 30.65
N SER A 143 0.21 -14.79 31.73
CA SER A 143 -0.78 -13.71 31.75
C SER A 143 -0.28 -12.34 31.28
N ASN A 144 1.05 -12.13 31.21
CA ASN A 144 1.67 -10.81 30.97
C ASN A 144 2.51 -10.78 29.68
N ILE A 145 2.38 -11.78 28.79
CA ILE A 145 3.02 -11.76 27.49
C ILE A 145 2.42 -10.59 26.68
N PRO A 146 3.25 -9.70 26.11
CA PRO A 146 2.75 -8.58 25.33
C PRO A 146 1.90 -9.08 24.16
N ARG A 147 0.72 -8.50 23.95
CA ARG A 147 -0.16 -8.86 22.83
C ARG A 147 0.12 -8.02 21.59
N ASN A 148 0.79 -6.88 21.76
CA ASN A 148 1.08 -5.94 20.70
C ASN A 148 2.47 -5.30 20.89
N ALA A 149 2.95 -4.66 19.82
CA ALA A 149 4.26 -4.00 19.80
C ALA A 149 4.41 -2.94 20.89
N MET A 150 3.33 -2.21 21.20
CA MET A 150 3.36 -1.14 22.19
C MET A 150 3.53 -1.68 23.60
N GLU A 151 2.76 -2.70 23.98
CA GLU A 151 2.90 -3.41 25.25
C GLU A 151 4.31 -3.99 25.40
N ALA A 152 4.86 -4.55 24.31
CA ALA A 152 6.26 -4.96 24.30
C ALA A 152 7.17 -3.76 24.61
N ILE A 153 7.10 -2.66 23.87
CA ILE A 153 7.93 -1.46 24.12
C ILE A 153 7.85 -0.96 25.57
N PHE A 154 6.66 -0.94 26.18
CA PHE A 154 6.47 -0.45 27.56
C PHE A 154 7.06 -1.36 28.64
N LEU A 155 7.14 -2.67 28.39
CA LEU A 155 7.61 -3.64 29.37
C LEU A 155 9.14 -3.68 29.51
N TYR A 156 9.91 -3.07 28.60
CA TYR A 156 11.35 -3.36 28.51
C TYR A 156 12.27 -2.15 28.41
N ASN A 157 13.49 -2.39 28.89
CA ASN A 157 14.55 -1.39 28.98
C ASN A 157 15.37 -1.36 27.68
N ARG A 158 15.33 -0.23 26.97
CA ARG A 158 16.11 0.08 25.76
C ARG A 158 17.60 -0.19 25.89
N GLN A 159 18.17 -0.09 27.11
CA GLN A 159 19.61 -0.29 27.34
C GLN A 159 20.03 -1.76 27.27
N VAL A 160 19.11 -2.69 27.53
CA VAL A 160 19.41 -4.13 27.58
C VAL A 160 19.23 -4.80 26.22
N TYR A 161 18.23 -4.34 25.45
CA TYR A 161 17.88 -4.90 24.15
C TYR A 161 17.73 -3.80 23.08
N PRO A 162 18.82 -3.11 22.69
CA PRO A 162 18.75 -1.96 21.80
C PRO A 162 18.24 -2.31 20.38
N SER A 163 18.62 -3.47 19.85
CA SER A 163 18.27 -3.90 18.49
C SER A 163 16.84 -4.40 18.42
N VAL A 164 16.42 -5.22 19.38
CA VAL A 164 15.04 -5.68 19.51
C VAL A 164 14.10 -4.50 19.74
N PHE A 165 14.50 -3.53 20.57
CA PHE A 165 13.73 -2.32 20.82
C PHE A 165 13.50 -1.50 19.54
N LYS A 166 14.56 -1.29 18.73
CA LYS A 166 14.43 -0.61 17.43
C LYS A 166 13.47 -1.36 16.49
N LEU A 167 13.58 -2.69 16.40
CA LEU A 167 12.67 -3.49 15.58
C LEU A 167 11.22 -3.42 16.08
N LEU A 168 10.99 -3.39 17.40
CA LEU A 168 9.65 -3.19 17.97
C LEU A 168 9.10 -1.79 17.67
N GLN A 169 9.93 -0.75 17.67
CA GLN A 169 9.52 0.61 17.26
C GLN A 169 9.13 0.65 15.78
N ILE A 170 9.92 0.01 14.91
CA ILE A 170 9.56 -0.14 13.50
C ILE A 170 8.22 -0.89 13.39
N PHE A 171 8.05 -1.97 14.14
CA PHE A 171 6.80 -2.73 14.13
C PHE A 171 5.59 -1.90 14.56
N ALA A 172 5.74 -1.08 15.61
CA ALA A 172 4.68 -0.20 16.11
C ALA A 172 4.32 0.94 15.13
N THR A 173 5.25 1.35 14.28
CA THR A 173 5.07 2.43 13.29
C THR A 173 4.66 1.93 11.91
N LEU A 174 4.73 0.62 11.66
CA LEU A 174 4.29 0.05 10.39
C LEU A 174 2.79 0.30 10.20
N PRO A 175 2.38 0.82 9.02
CA PRO A 175 0.98 0.98 8.70
C PRO A 175 0.36 -0.40 8.44
N VAL A 176 -0.08 -1.07 9.50
CA VAL A 176 -0.78 -2.36 9.43
C VAL A 176 -2.25 -2.15 9.03
N SER A 177 -2.80 -0.95 9.25
CA SER A 177 -4.18 -0.61 8.90
C SER A 177 -4.27 0.48 7.82
N ILE A 178 -5.36 0.41 7.05
CA ILE A 178 -5.71 1.33 5.95
C ILE A 178 -6.07 2.73 6.48
N ALA A 179 -6.23 2.90 7.80
CA ALA A 179 -6.74 4.12 8.44
C ALA A 179 -5.92 5.38 8.11
N SER A 180 -4.58 5.31 8.08
CA SER A 180 -3.76 6.47 7.67
C SER A 180 -3.95 6.85 6.20
N SER A 181 -4.28 5.88 5.35
CA SER A 181 -4.63 6.15 3.96
C SER A 181 -6.03 6.76 3.83
N GLU A 182 -7.00 6.39 4.68
CA GLU A 182 -8.34 6.99 4.69
C GLU A 182 -8.33 8.47 5.07
N MET A 183 -7.48 8.86 6.03
CA MET A 183 -7.27 10.27 6.37
C MET A 183 -6.68 11.06 5.19
N SER A 184 -5.71 10.47 4.49
CA SER A 184 -5.10 11.09 3.31
C SER A 184 -6.09 11.17 2.14
N PHE A 185 -6.86 10.12 1.86
CA PHE A 185 -7.85 10.08 0.79
C PHE A 185 -9.05 10.99 1.06
N SER A 186 -9.49 11.12 2.31
CA SER A 186 -10.58 12.05 2.68
C SER A 186 -10.16 13.51 2.52
N ASN A 187 -8.94 13.87 2.92
CA ASN A 187 -8.36 15.17 2.64
C ASN A 187 -8.17 15.41 1.14
N LEU A 188 -7.66 14.42 0.41
CA LEU A 188 -7.49 14.52 -1.04
C LEU A 188 -8.82 14.65 -1.78
N LYS A 189 -9.90 14.01 -1.29
CA LYS A 189 -11.27 14.17 -1.81
C LYS A 189 -11.81 15.58 -1.54
N ARG A 190 -11.45 16.20 -0.41
CA ARG A 190 -11.79 17.61 -0.11
C ARG A 190 -11.03 18.59 -0.99
N ILE A 191 -9.76 18.31 -1.30
CA ILE A 191 -8.92 19.17 -2.15
C ILE A 191 -9.34 19.00 -3.61
N LYS A 192 -9.47 17.77 -4.08
CA LYS A 192 -9.89 17.44 -5.44
C LYS A 192 -11.41 17.51 -5.54
N THR A 193 -11.94 18.73 -5.43
CA THR A 193 -13.34 19.00 -5.77
C THR A 193 -13.54 18.87 -7.27
N TYR A 194 -14.75 18.48 -7.68
CA TYR A 194 -15.13 18.28 -9.09
C TYR A 194 -14.84 19.53 -9.97
N LEU A 195 -14.84 20.72 -9.38
CA LEU A 195 -14.57 22.00 -10.07
C LEU A 195 -13.07 22.33 -10.20
N GLN A 196 -12.17 21.63 -9.50
CA GLN A 196 -10.71 21.88 -9.48
C GLN A 196 -9.90 20.83 -10.26
N ASN A 197 -10.48 20.24 -11.31
CA ASN A 197 -9.85 19.17 -12.09
C ASN A 197 -8.68 19.63 -12.99
N THR A 198 -8.34 20.91 -13.02
CA THR A 198 -7.24 21.50 -13.81
C THR A 198 -5.93 21.72 -13.03
N MET A 199 -5.86 21.37 -11.75
CA MET A 199 -4.63 21.53 -10.96
C MET A 199 -3.50 20.59 -11.44
N SER A 200 -2.28 21.12 -11.50
CA SER A 200 -1.10 20.29 -11.78
C SER A 200 -0.75 19.41 -10.58
N GLN A 201 -0.06 18.28 -10.83
CA GLN A 201 0.33 17.35 -9.76
C GLN A 201 1.17 18.05 -8.66
N GLY A 202 2.04 18.99 -9.04
CA GLY A 202 2.86 19.75 -8.09
C GLY A 202 2.02 20.63 -7.17
N GLN A 203 1.01 21.33 -7.71
CA GLN A 203 0.09 22.14 -6.91
C GLN A 203 -0.77 21.27 -5.99
N LEU A 204 -1.27 20.14 -6.50
CA LEU A 204 -2.05 19.19 -5.70
C LEU A 204 -1.25 18.67 -4.50
N ASN A 205 0.00 18.27 -4.73
CA ASN A 205 0.87 17.78 -3.66
C ASN A 205 1.15 18.88 -2.62
N GLY A 206 1.40 20.13 -3.05
CA GLY A 206 1.61 21.25 -2.14
C GLY A 206 0.39 21.55 -1.27
N VAL A 207 -0.80 21.63 -1.87
CA VAL A 207 -2.06 21.86 -1.12
C VAL A 207 -2.39 20.68 -0.20
N ALA A 208 -2.10 19.45 -0.62
CA ALA A 208 -2.26 18.27 0.21
C ALA A 208 -1.35 18.30 1.45
N MET A 209 -0.08 18.69 1.29
CA MET A 209 0.84 18.85 2.42
C MET A 209 0.34 19.90 3.41
N LEU A 210 -0.11 21.06 2.93
CA LEU A 210 -0.69 22.11 3.77
C LEU A 210 -1.96 21.63 4.51
N ALA A 211 -2.79 20.84 3.86
CA ALA A 211 -4.04 20.35 4.43
C ALA A 211 -3.82 19.22 5.46
N ILE A 212 -2.78 18.40 5.30
CA ILE A 212 -2.40 17.33 6.24
C ILE A 212 -1.69 17.93 7.45
N HIS A 213 -0.77 18.87 7.24
CA HIS A 213 0.07 19.48 8.26
C HIS A 213 -0.43 20.85 8.70
N ARG A 214 -1.74 20.99 8.98
CA ARG A 214 -2.35 22.27 9.38
C ARG A 214 -1.77 22.87 10.66
N GLU A 215 -1.19 22.02 11.51
CA GLU A 215 -0.59 22.43 12.79
C GLU A 215 0.79 23.05 12.61
N VAL A 216 1.43 22.87 11.45
CA VAL A 216 2.69 23.52 11.13
C VAL A 216 2.39 24.95 10.70
N GLY A 217 2.69 25.92 11.58
CA GLY A 217 2.58 27.34 11.27
C GLY A 217 3.50 27.73 10.12
N ILE A 218 3.01 28.59 9.23
CA ILE A 218 3.76 29.08 8.07
C ILE A 218 4.09 30.54 8.34
N ASP A 219 5.38 30.90 8.31
CA ASP A 219 5.78 32.31 8.39
C ASP A 219 5.47 33.00 7.07
N VAL A 220 4.65 34.03 7.15
CA VAL A 220 4.24 34.83 5.99
C VAL A 220 5.44 35.52 5.35
N ASN A 221 6.43 35.94 6.15
CA ASN A 221 7.62 36.63 5.64
C ASN A 221 8.48 35.68 4.80
N GLU A 222 8.71 34.46 5.29
CA GLU A 222 9.45 33.42 4.56
C GLU A 222 8.77 33.11 3.21
N VAL A 223 7.43 33.03 3.18
CA VAL A 223 6.68 32.82 1.93
C VAL A 223 6.85 34.00 0.96
N ILE A 224 6.83 35.23 1.45
CA ILE A 224 7.03 36.44 0.62
C ILE A 224 8.44 36.42 0.01
N ASP A 225 9.45 36.09 0.81
CA ASP A 225 10.84 35.98 0.38
C ASP A 225 11.01 34.87 -0.67
N GLU A 226 10.46 33.67 -0.44
CA GLU A 226 10.52 32.54 -1.39
C GLU A 226 9.83 32.88 -2.72
N LEU A 227 8.67 33.55 -2.65
CA LEU A 227 7.98 34.02 -3.84
C LEU A 227 8.80 35.09 -4.57
N SER A 228 9.57 35.92 -3.86
CA SER A 228 10.33 37.05 -4.45
C SER A 228 11.45 36.59 -5.36
N LEU A 229 11.99 35.40 -5.11
CA LEU A 229 13.06 34.78 -5.89
C LEU A 229 12.57 34.27 -7.26
N LYS A 230 11.26 34.00 -7.42
CA LYS A 230 10.71 33.52 -8.69
C LYS A 230 10.50 34.68 -9.66
N LYS A 231 11.02 34.55 -10.88
CA LYS A 231 10.87 35.56 -11.95
C LYS A 231 9.37 35.77 -12.27
N ARG A 232 8.85 36.97 -11.98
CA ARG A 232 7.42 37.29 -12.11
C ARG A 232 7.14 38.13 -13.35
N ARG A 233 5.87 38.16 -13.75
CA ARG A 233 5.37 39.04 -14.83
C ARG A 233 4.84 40.38 -14.31
N LEU A 234 4.64 40.51 -12.99
CA LEU A 234 4.09 41.68 -12.32
C LEU A 234 4.85 41.93 -11.01
N ASP A 235 5.10 43.19 -10.69
CA ASP A 235 5.76 43.63 -9.46
C ASP A 235 4.71 43.88 -8.36
N PHE A 236 5.00 43.44 -7.13
CA PHE A 236 4.18 43.80 -5.98
C PHE A 236 4.66 45.18 -5.48
N LEU A 237 3.74 46.16 -5.53
CA LEU A 237 3.89 47.37 -4.74
C LEU A 237 3.47 47.01 -3.31
N LEU A 238 4.45 46.83 -2.42
CA LEU A 238 4.25 46.70 -0.98
C LEU A 238 3.98 48.07 -0.37
#